data_AF-A0A285JI09-F1
#
_entry.id   AF-A0A285JI09-F1
#
_cell.length_a   1.000
_cell.length_b   1.000
_cell.length_c   1.000
_cell.angle_alpha   90.00
_cell.angle_beta   90.00
_cell.angle_gamma   90.00
#
_symmetry.space_group_name_H-M   'P 1'
#
loop_
_entity.id
_entity.type
_entity.pdbx_description
1 polymer ?
#
loop_
_entity_poly.entity_id
_entity_poly.type
_entity_poly.pdbx_seq_one_letter_code
_entity_poly.pdbx_strand_id
1 'polypeptide(L)'
;MEFEGLAVQALPERLMKTPAFVQALAHRIVDLGMSGDETVDFVLGTIFDFVSKGGVLLDAKGEEIGIDDIIECFSEEPRRWINSTKKWASKPPKQRLQQRCVARVTFIYLAFQIVDKNFVSVPKSTGEKSQAA
;
A
#
# COMPACT_ATOMS: atom_id res chain seq x y z
N MET A 1 -19.24 -9.41 1.55
CA MET A 1 -17.96 -9.85 2.12
C MET A 1 -18.04 -9.56 3.61
N GLU A 2 -18.07 -10.59 4.45
CA GLU A 2 -18.12 -10.48 5.91
C GLU A 2 -16.67 -10.42 6.42
N PHE A 3 -16.34 -9.43 7.26
CA PHE A 3 -14.97 -9.16 7.71
C PHE A 3 -14.77 -9.28 9.23
N GLU A 4 -15.75 -9.82 9.96
CA GLU A 4 -15.67 -9.91 11.43
C GLU A 4 -14.40 -10.65 11.88
N GLY A 5 -13.58 -9.97 12.69
CA GLY A 5 -12.37 -10.54 13.27
C GLY A 5 -11.20 -10.73 12.29
N LEU A 6 -11.28 -10.20 11.06
CA LEU A 6 -10.16 -10.21 10.13
C LEU A 6 -9.20 -9.06 10.43
N ALA A 7 -7.91 -9.37 10.50
CA ALA A 7 -6.84 -8.39 10.62
C ALA A 7 -6.02 -8.32 9.34
N VAL A 8 -5.66 -7.11 8.91
CA VAL A 8 -4.73 -6.86 7.80
C VAL A 8 -3.55 -6.06 8.31
N GLN A 9 -2.34 -6.58 8.10
CA GLN A 9 -1.11 -6.01 8.65
C GLN A 9 -0.24 -5.34 7.59
N ALA A 10 0.27 -4.16 7.91
CA ALA A 10 1.26 -3.45 7.11
C ALA A 10 2.60 -4.20 7.06
N LEU A 11 3.34 -4.02 5.96
CA LEU A 11 4.70 -4.54 5.87
C LEU A 11 5.67 -3.70 6.70
N PRO A 12 6.81 -4.27 7.12
CA PRO A 12 7.91 -3.51 7.69
C PRO A 12 8.31 -2.31 6.83
N GLU A 13 8.49 -1.14 7.46
CA GLU A 13 8.84 0.10 6.78
C GLU A 13 10.04 -0.04 5.83
N ARG A 14 11.06 -0.81 6.25
CA ARG A 14 12.26 -1.09 5.44
C ARG A 14 11.94 -1.66 4.06
N LEU A 15 10.85 -2.43 3.93
CA LEU A 15 10.38 -3.00 2.68
C LEU A 15 9.55 -1.99 1.89
N MET A 16 8.64 -1.28 2.59
CA MET A 16 7.77 -0.27 1.97
C MET A 16 8.56 0.89 1.34
N LYS A 17 9.75 1.19 1.89
CA LYS A 17 10.66 2.20 1.35
C LYS A 17 11.43 1.79 0.10
N THR A 18 11.43 0.51 -0.27
CA THR A 18 12.25 0.04 -1.39
C THR A 18 11.67 0.48 -2.73
N PRO A 19 12.51 0.91 -3.70
CA PRO A 19 12.04 1.25 -5.03
C PRO A 19 11.23 0.15 -5.71
N ALA A 20 11.64 -1.11 -5.53
CA ALA A 20 10.95 -2.26 -6.11
C ALA A 20 9.51 -2.39 -5.58
N PHE A 21 9.31 -2.26 -4.26
CA PHE A 21 7.97 -2.29 -3.67
C PHE A 21 7.12 -1.12 -4.17
N VAL A 22 7.68 0.09 -4.16
CA VAL A 22 6.96 1.30 -4.59
C VAL A 22 6.57 1.22 -6.07
N GLN A 23 7.43 0.67 -6.92
CA GLN A 23 7.12 0.44 -8.33
C GLN A 23 6.03 -0.64 -8.51
N ALA A 24 6.10 -1.75 -7.78
CA ALA A 24 5.08 -2.81 -7.83
C ALA A 24 3.69 -2.26 -7.43
N LEU A 25 3.65 -1.46 -6.35
CA LEU A 25 2.43 -0.77 -5.94
C LEU A 25 1.93 0.20 -7.01
N ALA A 26 2.84 0.96 -7.63
CA ALA A 26 2.49 1.91 -8.69
C ALA A 26 1.87 1.22 -9.92
N HIS A 27 2.39 0.07 -10.34
CA HIS A 27 1.78 -0.72 -11.41
C HIS A 27 0.34 -1.10 -11.08
N ARG A 28 0.11 -1.58 -9.85
CA ARG A 28 -1.22 -1.99 -9.40
C ARG A 28 -2.22 -0.83 -9.36
N ILE A 29 -1.77 0.35 -8.95
CA ILE A 29 -2.58 1.56 -9.02
C ILE A 29 -2.92 1.93 -10.48
N VAL A 30 -2.00 1.73 -11.42
CA VAL A 30 -2.25 1.95 -12.86
C VAL A 30 -3.23 0.91 -13.42
N ASP A 31 -3.09 -0.36 -13.01
CA ASP A 31 -3.94 -1.48 -13.46
C ASP A 31 -5.41 -1.30 -13.07
N LEU A 32 -5.72 -0.50 -12.03
CA LEU A 32 -7.08 -0.11 -11.69
C LEU A 32 -7.78 0.68 -12.81
N GLY A 33 -7.03 1.33 -13.72
CA GLY A 33 -7.60 2.18 -14.77
C GLY A 33 -8.30 3.44 -14.26
N MET A 34 -8.22 3.72 -12.96
CA MET A 34 -8.90 4.83 -12.28
C MET A 34 -8.13 6.15 -12.43
N SER A 35 -8.84 7.26 -12.32
CA SER A 35 -8.26 8.59 -12.13
C SER A 35 -7.61 8.74 -10.74
N GLY A 36 -6.96 9.88 -10.49
CA GLY A 36 -6.35 10.14 -9.18
C GLY A 36 -7.39 10.18 -8.05
N ASP A 37 -8.53 10.83 -8.29
CA ASP A 37 -9.61 10.99 -7.31
C ASP A 37 -10.31 9.63 -7.05
N GLU A 38 -10.64 8.89 -8.11
CA GLU A 38 -11.25 7.55 -7.97
C GLU A 38 -10.34 6.56 -7.23
N THR A 39 -9.01 6.69 -7.37
CA THR A 39 -8.09 5.85 -6.59
C THR A 39 -8.12 6.21 -5.10
N VAL A 40 -8.27 7.50 -4.76
CA VAL A 40 -8.41 7.95 -3.38
C VAL A 40 -9.71 7.40 -2.78
N ASP A 41 -10.82 7.55 -3.51
CA ASP A 41 -12.12 7.04 -3.11
C ASP A 41 -12.08 5.52 -2.94
N PHE A 42 -11.40 4.79 -3.83
CA PHE A 42 -11.17 3.36 -3.68
C PHE A 42 -10.43 3.03 -2.39
N VAL A 43 -9.32 3.70 -2.09
CA VAL A 43 -8.51 3.41 -0.90
C VAL A 43 -9.30 3.69 0.38
N LEU A 44 -9.89 4.88 0.49
CA LEU A 44 -10.66 5.28 1.67
C LEU A 44 -11.93 4.44 1.83
N GLY A 45 -12.67 4.24 0.75
CA GLY A 45 -13.89 3.44 0.76
C GLY A 45 -13.63 1.98 1.15
N THR A 46 -12.56 1.37 0.62
CA THR A 46 -12.17 -0.01 0.96
C THR A 46 -11.81 -0.14 2.44
N ILE A 47 -11.00 0.79 2.95
CA ILE A 47 -10.57 0.79 4.34
C ILE A 47 -11.75 1.01 5.29
N PHE A 48 -12.58 2.02 5.04
CA PHE A 48 -13.71 2.33 5.92
C PHE A 48 -14.77 1.24 5.89
N ASP A 49 -15.08 0.66 4.73
CA ASP A 49 -16.00 -0.48 4.64
C ASP A 49 -15.46 -1.68 5.46
N PHE A 50 -14.16 -1.99 5.34
CA PHE A 50 -13.52 -3.06 6.10
C PHE A 50 -13.61 -2.85 7.61
N VAL A 51 -13.23 -1.66 8.10
CA VAL A 51 -13.28 -1.35 9.53
C VAL A 51 -14.71 -1.31 10.06
N SER A 52 -15.66 -0.76 9.29
CA SER A 52 -17.08 -0.72 9.69
C SER A 52 -17.72 -2.09 9.88
N LYS A 53 -17.14 -3.13 9.26
CA LYS A 53 -17.57 -4.54 9.35
C LYS A 53 -16.77 -5.34 10.39
N GLY A 54 -16.04 -4.66 11.27
CA GLY A 54 -15.27 -5.29 12.35
C GLY A 54 -13.88 -5.78 11.94
N GLY A 55 -13.36 -5.35 10.79
CA GLY A 55 -11.98 -5.57 10.39
C GLY A 55 -11.00 -4.66 11.14
N VAL A 56 -9.77 -5.14 11.36
CA VAL A 56 -8.73 -4.40 12.09
C VAL A 56 -7.51 -4.17 11.20
N LEU A 57 -7.02 -2.93 11.16
CA LEU A 57 -5.78 -2.56 10.49
C LEU A 57 -4.65 -2.53 11.49
N LEU A 58 -3.57 -3.24 11.18
CA LEU A 58 -2.40 -3.33 12.03
C LEU A 58 -1.18 -2.72 11.34
N ASP A 59 -0.34 -2.04 12.11
CA ASP A 59 0.95 -1.57 11.67
C ASP A 59 1.97 -2.73 11.58
N ALA A 60 3.21 -2.43 11.22
CA ALA A 60 4.26 -3.44 11.11
C ALA A 60 4.65 -4.10 12.45
N LYS A 61 4.28 -3.51 13.58
CA LYS A 61 4.51 -4.05 14.94
C LYS A 61 3.30 -4.81 15.48
N GLY A 62 2.15 -4.74 14.81
CA GLY A 62 0.90 -5.33 15.28
C GLY A 62 0.07 -4.39 16.14
N GLU A 63 0.39 -3.09 16.16
CA GLU A 63 -0.40 -2.06 16.82
C GLU A 63 -1.55 -1.63 15.90
N GLU A 64 -2.72 -1.41 16.47
CA GLU A 64 -3.89 -0.97 15.70
C GLU A 64 -3.70 0.44 15.15
N ILE A 65 -4.01 0.61 13.88
CA ILE A 65 -3.99 1.90 13.20
C ILE A 65 -5.38 2.53 13.33
N GLY A 66 -5.44 3.76 13.85
CA GLY A 66 -6.69 4.50 14.00
C GLY A 66 -7.22 5.01 12.67
N ILE A 67 -8.54 5.12 12.56
CA ILE A 67 -9.20 5.77 11.41
C ILE A 67 -8.72 7.22 11.24
N ASP A 68 -8.48 7.93 12.34
CA ASP A 68 -8.05 9.33 12.33
C ASP A 68 -6.69 9.50 11.63
N ASP A 69 -5.76 8.56 11.81
CA ASP A 69 -4.45 8.56 11.14
C ASP A 69 -4.60 8.48 9.62
N ILE A 70 -5.62 7.76 9.15
CA ILE A 70 -5.92 7.56 7.74
C ILE A 70 -6.49 8.85 7.16
N ILE A 71 -7.44 9.47 7.85
CA ILE A 71 -8.05 10.75 7.44
C ILE A 71 -6.98 11.83 7.36
N GLU A 72 -6.14 11.96 8.38
CA GLU A 72 -5.06 12.95 8.41
C GLU A 72 -4.11 12.76 7.22
N CYS A 73 -3.74 11.52 6.90
CA CYS A 73 -2.82 11.21 5.81
C CYS A 73 -3.34 11.61 4.41
N PHE A 74 -4.65 11.57 4.22
CA PHE A 74 -5.33 11.90 2.97
C PHE A 74 -5.89 13.34 2.92
N SER A 75 -5.75 14.12 4.00
CA SER A 75 -6.27 15.48 4.09
C SER A 75 -5.60 16.48 3.12
N GLU A 76 -4.33 16.28 2.77
CA GLU A 76 -3.57 17.20 1.92
C GLU A 76 -3.26 16.63 0.52
N GLU A 77 -3.85 17.26 -0.51
CA GLU A 77 -3.64 17.02 -1.94
C GLU A 77 -3.60 15.53 -2.36
N PRO A 78 -4.62 14.71 -2.01
CA PRO A 78 -4.50 13.27 -2.14
C PRO A 78 -4.31 12.77 -3.58
N ARG A 79 -5.04 13.41 -4.50
CA ARG A 79 -4.93 13.22 -5.94
C ARG A 79 -3.51 13.42 -6.49
N ARG A 80 -2.79 14.45 -6.02
CA ARG A 80 -1.50 14.83 -6.59
C ARG A 80 -0.46 13.76 -6.31
N TRP A 81 -0.45 13.22 -5.11
CA TRP A 81 0.51 12.18 -4.78
C TRP A 81 0.13 10.84 -5.39
N ILE A 82 -1.16 10.48 -5.52
CA ILE A 82 -1.58 9.28 -6.27
C ILE A 82 -1.05 9.34 -7.70
N ASN A 83 -1.26 10.47 -8.38
CA ASN A 83 -0.78 10.65 -9.75
C ASN A 83 0.75 10.66 -9.82
N SER A 84 1.43 11.12 -8.76
CA SER A 84 2.90 11.04 -8.67
C SER A 84 3.37 9.60 -8.48
N THR A 85 2.68 8.80 -7.68
CA THR A 85 2.94 7.37 -7.49
C THR A 85 2.72 6.61 -8.79
N LYS A 86 1.64 6.88 -9.54
CA LYS A 86 1.38 6.26 -10.85
C LYS A 86 2.54 6.41 -11.83
N LYS A 87 3.24 7.56 -11.81
CA LYS A 87 4.42 7.79 -12.67
C LYS A 87 5.57 6.82 -12.36
N TRP A 88 5.62 6.26 -11.15
CA TRP A 88 6.66 5.30 -10.78
C TRP A 88 6.49 3.93 -11.42
N ALA A 89 5.30 3.62 -11.96
CA ALA A 89 5.08 2.39 -12.74
C ALA A 89 5.97 2.38 -14.00
N SER A 90 6.00 3.49 -14.75
CA SER A 90 6.83 3.59 -15.96
C SER A 90 8.29 3.94 -15.65
N LYS A 91 8.56 4.61 -14.52
CA LYS A 91 9.92 5.01 -14.13
C LYS A 91 10.13 4.82 -12.62
N PRO A 92 10.80 3.74 -12.18
CA PRO A 92 11.00 3.48 -10.77
C PRO A 92 11.74 4.63 -10.06
N PRO A 93 11.44 4.87 -8.78
CA PRO A 93 12.12 5.90 -8.01
C PRO A 93 13.60 5.53 -7.83
N LYS A 94 14.50 6.51 -8.02
CA LYS A 94 15.95 6.29 -7.85
C LYS A 94 16.37 6.16 -6.39
N GLN A 95 15.56 6.67 -5.48
CA GLN A 95 15.86 6.74 -4.06
C GLN A 95 14.76 6.05 -3.26
N ARG A 96 15.10 5.68 -2.03
CA ARG A 96 14.12 5.18 -1.07
C ARG A 96 13.07 6.24 -0.77
N LEU A 97 11.86 5.77 -0.49
CA LEU A 97 10.75 6.63 -0.15
C LEU A 97 11.02 7.41 1.14
N GLN A 98 10.65 8.70 1.17
CA GLN A 98 10.76 9.54 2.36
C GLN A 98 9.71 9.15 3.42
N GLN A 99 9.99 9.41 4.70
CA GLN A 99 9.12 8.99 5.82
C GLN A 99 7.68 9.47 5.66
N ARG A 100 7.49 10.75 5.33
CA ARG A 100 6.17 11.36 5.09
C ARG A 100 5.33 10.68 4.00
N CYS A 101 5.98 9.96 3.08
CA CYS A 101 5.29 9.24 2.01
C CYS A 101 5.03 7.77 2.37
N VAL A 102 5.68 7.23 3.41
CA VAL A 102 5.50 5.84 3.85
C VAL A 102 4.05 5.62 4.25
N ALA A 103 3.47 6.45 5.12
CA ALA A 103 2.10 6.30 5.59
C ALA A 103 1.09 6.18 4.43
N ARG A 104 1.23 7.04 3.41
CA ARG A 104 0.39 7.02 2.21
C ARG A 104 0.50 5.69 1.47
N VAL A 105 1.72 5.23 1.24
CA VAL A 105 2.01 3.96 0.57
C VAL A 105 1.50 2.77 1.39
N THR A 106 1.59 2.85 2.73
CA THR A 106 1.02 1.86 3.65
C THR A 106 -0.48 1.72 3.45
N PHE A 107 -1.23 2.82 3.43
CA PHE A 107 -2.69 2.76 3.29
C PHE A 107 -3.14 2.24 1.94
N ILE A 108 -2.48 2.61 0.85
CA ILE A 108 -2.77 2.02 -0.46
C ILE A 108 -2.51 0.51 -0.43
N TYR A 109 -1.37 0.09 0.15
CA TYR A 109 -1.03 -1.33 0.28
C TYR A 109 -2.08 -2.09 1.09
N LEU A 110 -2.52 -1.54 2.22
CA LEU A 110 -3.55 -2.14 3.06
C LEU A 110 -4.88 -2.26 2.31
N ALA A 111 -5.30 -1.23 1.58
CA ALA A 111 -6.49 -1.29 0.73
C ALA A 111 -6.40 -2.41 -0.31
N PHE A 112 -5.25 -2.57 -0.97
CA PHE A 112 -5.07 -3.70 -1.89
C PHE A 112 -5.05 -5.05 -1.18
N GLN A 113 -4.47 -5.16 0.02
CA GLN A 113 -4.48 -6.41 0.80
C GLN A 113 -5.88 -6.82 1.26
N ILE A 114 -6.77 -5.86 1.56
CA ILE A 114 -8.17 -6.13 1.89
C ILE A 114 -8.87 -6.80 0.70
N VAL A 115 -8.62 -6.31 -0.52
CA VAL A 115 -9.25 -6.81 -1.75
C VAL A 115 -8.58 -8.08 -2.29
N ASP A 116 -7.26 -8.15 -2.20
CA ASP A 116 -6.42 -9.24 -2.71
C ASP A 116 -5.36 -9.63 -1.66
N LYS A 117 -5.65 -10.66 -0.86
CA LYS A 117 -4.73 -11.15 0.20
C LYS A 117 -3.37 -11.65 -0.34
N ASN A 118 -3.24 -11.85 -1.66
CA ASN A 118 -2.00 -12.28 -2.30
C ASN A 118 -1.17 -11.11 -2.86
N PHE A 119 -1.53 -9.87 -2.54
CA PHE A 119 -1.03 -8.65 -3.20
C PHE A 119 0.51 -8.51 -3.24
N VAL A 120 1.21 -8.79 -2.13
CA VAL A 120 2.69 -8.80 -2.10
C VAL A 120 3.21 -9.91 -1.19
N SER A 121 3.44 -11.11 -1.75
CA SER A 121 4.53 -11.95 -1.24
C SER A 121 5.83 -11.28 -1.67
N VAL A 122 6.55 -10.70 -0.71
CA VAL A 122 7.90 -10.15 -0.94
C VAL A 122 8.69 -11.17 -1.78
N PRO A 123 9.29 -10.79 -2.93
CA PRO A 123 10.15 -11.74 -3.64
C PRO A 123 11.23 -12.19 -2.67
N LYS A 124 11.28 -13.51 -2.39
CA LYS A 124 12.40 -14.11 -1.66
C LYS A 124 13.65 -13.59 -2.35
N SER A 125 14.53 -12.90 -1.61
CA SER A 125 15.78 -12.41 -2.18
C SER A 125 16.43 -13.59 -2.89
N THR A 126 16.50 -13.56 -4.21
CA THR A 126 17.19 -14.57 -5.01
C THR A 126 18.68 -14.41 -4.73
N GLY A 127 19.10 -15.00 -3.62
CA GLY A 127 20.46 -15.24 -3.21
C GLY A 127 20.88 -16.65 -3.59
N GLU A 128 20.32 -17.24 -4.65
CA GLU A 128 20.92 -18.39 -5.29
C GLU A 128 21.84 -17.89 -6.40
N LYS A 129 23.12 -17.78 -6.03
CA LYS A 129 24.20 -17.79 -7.00
C LYS A 129 24.05 -19.06 -7.82
N SER A 130 23.67 -18.91 -9.09
CA SER A 130 23.82 -19.95 -10.08
C SER A 130 25.33 -20.19 -10.26
N GLN A 131 25.89 -21.12 -9.48
CA GLN A 131 27.14 -21.79 -9.84
C GLN A 131 26.77 -22.81 -10.91
N ALA A 132 26.90 -22.41 -12.17
CA ALA A 132 27.03 -23.38 -13.25
C ALA A 132 28.44 -23.96 -13.19
N ALA A 133 28.49 -25.27 -12.99
CA ALA A 133 29.67 -26.11 -13.12
C ALA A 133 30.15 -26.20 -14.57
#